data_AF-A0A9D1EIL2-F1
#
_entry.id   AF-A0A9D1EIL2-F1
#
_cell.length_a   1.000
_cell.length_b   1.000
_cell.length_c   1.000
_cell.angle_alpha   90.00
_cell.angle_beta   90.00
_cell.angle_gamma   90.00
#
_symmetry.space_group_name_H-M   'P 1'
#
loop_
_entity.id
_entity.type
_entity.pdbx_description
1 polymer ?
#
loop_
_entity_poly.entity_id
_entity_poly.type
_entity_poly.pdbx_seq_one_letter_code
_entity_poly.pdbx_strand_id
1 'polypeptide(L)' 'MSGNIQTIIQNLQDAGCDAHIIEEFLALGQEEKTEKQLGLLAKQRKRLLDHVHKEEKQIYCLDYLEFQMKKNYDR' A
#
# COMPACT_ATOMS: atom_id res chain seq x y z
N MET A 1 -14.08 19.31 7.99
CA MET A 1 -14.13 18.13 7.09
C MET A 1 -15.52 18.01 6.51
N SER A 2 -15.70 18.19 5.19
CA SER A 2 -17.03 18.19 4.54
C SER A 2 -17.27 16.98 3.62
N GLY A 3 -16.45 15.93 3.73
CA GLY A 3 -16.68 14.63 3.11
C GLY A 3 -17.40 13.69 4.07
N ASN A 4 -18.26 12.81 3.56
CA ASN A 4 -18.92 11.79 4.37
C ASN A 4 -17.86 10.95 5.10
N ILE A 5 -17.84 10.99 6.44
CA ILE A 5 -16.85 10.29 7.28
C ILE A 5 -16.79 8.80 6.95
N GLN A 6 -17.95 8.19 6.62
CA GLN A 6 -18.02 6.79 6.22
C GLN A 6 -17.23 6.51 4.94
N THR A 7 -17.30 7.43 3.96
CA THR A 7 -16.53 7.33 2.72
C THR A 7 -15.04 7.47 2.97
N ILE A 8 -14.64 8.35 3.89
CA ILE A 8 -13.23 8.51 4.28
C ILE A 8 -12.71 7.22 4.91
N ILE A 9 -13.44 6.64 5.87
CA ILE A 9 -13.07 5.38 6.52
C ILE A 9 -12.96 4.26 5.49
N GLN A 10 -13.94 4.11 4.60
CA GLN A 10 -13.91 3.09 3.55
C GLN A 10 -12.68 3.25 2.64
N ASN A 11 -12.39 4.46 2.18
CA ASN A 11 -11.22 4.71 1.34
C ASN A 11 -9.91 4.35 2.04
N LEU A 12 -9.79 4.61 3.35
CA LEU A 12 -8.62 4.23 4.13
C LEU A 12 -8.52 2.70 4.28
N GLN A 13 -9.63 2.01 4.52
CA GLN A 13 -9.69 0.55 4.58
C GLN A 13 -9.30 -0.09 3.25
N ASP A 14 -9.84 0.42 2.14
CA ASP A 14 -9.53 -0.06 0.78
C ASP A 14 -8.05 0.19 0.41
N ALA A 15 -7.45 1.25 0.96
CA ALA A 15 -6.02 1.53 0.85
C ALA A 15 -5.16 0.65 1.79
N GLY A 16 -5.76 -0.26 2.55
CA GLY A 16 -5.09 -1.16 3.48
C GLY A 16 -4.59 -0.48 4.76
N CYS A 17 -5.17 0.66 5.15
CA CYS A 17 -4.92 1.26 6.46
C CYS A 17 -5.60 0.42 7.55
N ASP A 18 -4.86 0.09 8.60
CA ASP A 18 -5.42 -0.56 9.78
C ASP A 18 -6.26 0.40 10.64
N ALA A 19 -6.98 -0.16 11.61
CA ALA A 19 -7.85 0.60 12.50
C ALA A 19 -7.10 1.71 13.26
N HIS A 20 -5.85 1.46 13.67
CA HIS A 20 -5.04 2.45 14.37
C HIS A 20 -4.73 3.66 13.48
N ILE A 21 -4.33 3.44 12.22
CA ILE A 21 -4.06 4.52 11.27
C ILE A 21 -5.34 5.30 10.94
N ILE A 22 -6.49 4.62 10.86
CA ILE A 22 -7.78 5.27 10.62
C ILE A 22 -8.16 6.18 11.80
N GLU A 23 -8.04 5.69 13.03
CA GLU A 23 -8.30 6.47 14.24
C GLU A 23 -7.40 7.71 14.32
N GLU A 24 -6.09 7.53 14.08
CA GLU A 24 -5.11 8.63 14.05
C GLU A 24 -5.46 9.67 12.96
N PHE A 25 -5.80 9.20 11.76
CA PHE A 25 -6.18 10.07 10.65
C PHE A 25 -7.42 10.92 10.98
N LEU A 26 -8.44 10.32 11.60
CA LEU A 26 -9.67 11.02 11.98
C LEU A 26 -9.41 12.05 13.10
N ALA A 27 -8.63 11.69 14.12
CA ALA A 27 -8.25 12.60 15.20
C ALA A 27 -7.47 13.82 14.68
N LEU A 28 -6.49 13.61 13.80
CA LEU A 28 -5.75 14.71 13.16
C LEU A 28 -6.67 15.62 12.33
N GLY A 29 -7.70 15.06 11.70
CA GLY A 29 -8.69 15.85 10.97
C GLY A 29 -9.57 16.70 11.88
N GLN A 30 -9.90 16.24 13.09
CA GLN A 30 -10.63 17.04 14.08
C GLN A 30 -9.78 18.22 14.59
N GLU A 31 -8.46 18.04 14.63
CA GLU A 31 -7.50 19.06 15.02
C GLU A 31 -7.04 19.97 13.85
N GLU A 32 -7.66 19.83 12.67
CA GLU A 32 -7.31 20.56 11.44
C GLU A 32 -5.84 20.37 10.99
N LYS A 33 -5.20 19.26 11.40
CA LYS A 33 -3.80 18.93 11.10
C LYS A 33 -3.64 18.22 9.74
N THR A 34 -4.09 18.88 8.68
CA THR A 34 -4.12 18.33 7.31
C THR A 34 -2.76 17.83 6.83
N GLU A 35 -1.66 18.53 7.12
CA GLU A 35 -0.32 18.09 6.72
C GLU A 35 0.06 16.74 7.33
N LYS A 36 -0.34 16.48 8.57
CA LYS A 36 -0.08 15.19 9.23
C LYS A 36 -0.95 14.08 8.64
N GLN A 37 -2.20 14.38 8.30
CA GLN A 37 -3.07 13.44 7.58
C GLN A 37 -2.44 13.03 6.24
N LEU A 38 -1.94 14.00 5.45
CA LEU A 38 -1.22 13.73 4.20
C LEU A 38 0.06 12.91 4.44
N GLY A 39 0.78 13.16 5.53
CA GLY A 39 1.94 12.37 5.95
C GLY A 39 1.61 10.89 6.19
N LEU A 40 0.48 10.59 6.86
CA LEU A 40 0.00 9.22 7.06
C LEU A 40 -0.29 8.53 5.72
N LEU A 41 -0.99 9.21 4.81
CA LEU A 41 -1.29 8.68 3.48
C LEU A 41 -0.01 8.42 2.66
N ALA A 42 0.96 9.32 2.70
CA ALA A 42 2.24 9.15 2.02
C ALA A 42 3.01 7.93 2.55
N LYS A 43 2.98 7.71 3.88
CA LYS A 43 3.59 6.53 4.51
C LYS A 43 2.90 5.24 4.07
N GLN A 44 1.57 5.22 4.01
CA GLN A 44 0.82 4.06 3.52
C GLN A 44 1.13 3.78 2.05
N ARG A 45 1.13 4.81 1.20
CA ARG A 45 1.52 4.68 -0.22
C ARG A 45 2.92 4.08 -0.38
N LYS A 46 3.88 4.53 0.44
CA LYS A 46 5.24 3.96 0.42
C LYS A 46 5.24 2.48 0.76
N ARG A 47 4.51 2.06 1.80
CA ARG A 47 4.40 0.64 2.18
C ARG A 47 3.84 -0.22 1.06
N LEU A 48 2.80 0.25 0.37
CA LEU A 48 2.21 -0.44 -0.78
C LEU A 48 3.22 -0.58 -1.92
N LEU A 49 3.95 0.49 -2.24
CA LEU A 49 5.01 0.44 -3.26
C LEU A 49 6.14 -0.52 -2.87
N ASP A 50 6.58 -0.51 -1.61
CA ASP A 50 7.62 -1.42 -1.13
C ASP A 50 7.16 -2.90 -1.24
N HIS A 51 5.86 -3.17 -1.03
CA HIS A 51 5.27 -4.50 -1.23
C HIS A 51 5.28 -4.91 -2.71
N VAL A 52 4.81 -4.04 -3.61
CA VAL A 52 4.81 -4.29 -5.06
C VAL A 52 6.23 -4.59 -5.55
N HIS A 53 7.21 -3.74 -5.21
CA HIS A 53 8.60 -3.97 -5.63
C HIS A 53 9.19 -5.27 -5.07
N LYS A 54 8.74 -5.72 -3.89
CA LYS A 54 9.14 -7.02 -3.34
C LYS A 54 8.56 -8.16 -4.17
N GLU A 55 7.27 -8.11 -4.46
CA GLU A 55 6.59 -9.13 -5.26
C GLU A 55 7.14 -9.20 -6.69
N GLU A 56 7.38 -8.06 -7.33
CA GLU A 56 8.02 -7.97 -8.65
C GLU A 56 9.38 -8.69 -8.67
N LYS A 57 10.21 -8.50 -7.64
CA LYS A 57 11.50 -9.20 -7.52
C LYS A 57 11.33 -10.71 -7.37
N GLN A 58 10.32 -11.14 -6.61
CA GLN A 58 10.02 -12.56 -6.43
C GLN A 58 9.57 -13.20 -7.75
N ILE A 59 8.70 -12.52 -8.51
CA ILE A 59 8.25 -12.94 -9.83
C ILE A 59 9.42 -13.04 -10.80
N TYR A 60 10.27 -12.01 -10.86
CA TYR A 60 11.47 -12.02 -11.70
C TYR A 60 12.38 -13.24 -11.43
N CYS A 61 12.59 -13.59 -10.16
CA CYS A 61 13.36 -14.77 -9.79
C CYS A 61 12.71 -16.08 -10.27
N LEU A 62 11.38 -16.19 -10.20
CA LEU A 62 10.64 -17.35 -10.70
C LEU A 62 10.72 -17.45 -12.21
N ASP A 63 10.50 -16.34 -12.93
CA ASP A 63 10.57 -16.29 -14.39
C ASP A 63 11.97 -16.69 -14.89
N TYR A 64 13.01 -16.23 -14.19
CA TYR A 64 14.38 -16.60 -14.51
C TYR A 64 14.64 -18.10 -14.31
N LEU A 65 14.14 -18.67 -13.20
CA LEU A 65 14.25 -20.11 -12.96
C LEU A 65 13.53 -20.92 -14.04
N GLU A 66 12.30 -20.53 -14.40
CA GLU A 66 11.53 -21.17 -15.45
C GLU A 66 12.26 -21.12 -16.80
N PHE A 67 12.84 -19.98 -17.16
CA PHE A 67 13.64 -19.83 -18.37
C PHE A 67 14.85 -20.79 -18.39
N GLN A 68 15.59 -20.89 -17.28
CA GLN A 68 16.73 -21.81 -17.17
C GLN A 68 16.29 -23.27 -17.35
N MET A 69 15.16 -23.66 -16.76
CA MET A 69 14.62 -25.00 -16.90
C MET A 69 14.26 -25.29 -18.36
N LYS A 70 13.49 -24.42 -19.03
CA LYS A 70 13.08 -24.60 -20.43
C LYS A 70 14.29 -24.73 -21.36
N LYS A 71 15.29 -23.86 -21.20
CA LYS A 71 16.53 -23.91 -21.99
C LYS A 71 17.30 -25.24 -21.85
N ASN A 72 17.21 -25.90 -20.70
CA ASN A 72 17.88 -27.17 -20.46
C ASN A 72 17.10 -28.38 -21.04
N TYR A 73 15.78 -28.28 -21.19
CA TYR A 73 14.95 -29.31 -21.83
C TYR A 73 15.04 -29.31 -23.36
N ASP A 74 15.32 -28.14 -23.96
CA ASP A 74 15.45 -27.99 -25.42
C ASP A 74 16.84 -28.41 -25.96
N ARG A 75 17.70 -29.05 -25.15
CA ARG A 75 19.04 -29.53 -25.52
C ARG A 75 19.10 -31.03 -25.75
#